data_AF-A0A927SKL0-F1
#
_entry.id   AF-A0A927SKL0-F1
#
_cell.length_a   1.000
_cell.length_b   1.000
_cell.length_c   1.000
_cell.angle_alpha   90.00
_cell.angle_beta   90.00
_cell.angle_gamma   90.00
#
_symmetry.space_group_name_H-M   'P 1'
#
loop_
_entity.id
_entity.type
_entity.pdbx_description
1 polymer ?
#
loop_
_entity_poly.entity_id
_entity_poly.type
_entity_poly.pdbx_seq_one_letter_code
_entity_poly.pdbx_strand_id
1 'polypeptide(L)'
;MYVDTRMKGGLFMKKLALLLLLLLPCIALSEEAASDLWAYTLTDEGAVVTEYRIDEHNPATLVIPAELDGHPVVDIAEGAFSVYWGELAFAGDIPHLTNADGFLINTRTDTLLYTAPSSRGKALPAVRRLGECSLINWAEWDTEVVVPEGVEEIGKAAFYDVGLASLALPESLRVIETNAFYAFGVDGDEVILPAGVKEVQFGAFGLFYVDADPTGRAYWHLTVTPSDKWGTHFETYFEYAERTGDDWDVADYTRELYEYEETAEGLVITNWNHNGYGDAVPEVVMLPDEIWGDPVIGIADNALNTYEMYYEHSFTLVIPEGVKWLSDDVFWCCHNADAIYFPASLTEIPEGCFDHVHAEFIVAEGNPRYEMRDGFLIDKQKDAIVYTTPECRGKPIPAVRRIGSSSMDNWGTAWGQDVVIPEGVEEIGSFAFYDWELGHVTLPESLRLIETEAFCVVITEPVVIPASVELVQRGAFFYETPLIVTSDSTHFETAGEYESRVGYPWWGDEE
;
A
#
# COMPACT_ATOMS: atom_id res chain seq x y z
N MET A 1 24.75 11.17 -17.60
CA MET A 1 25.88 11.73 -16.82
C MET A 1 25.27 12.48 -15.65
N TYR A 2 25.05 11.79 -14.54
CA TYR A 2 24.54 12.39 -13.31
C TYR A 2 25.68 13.12 -12.60
N VAL A 3 25.53 14.43 -12.41
CA VAL A 3 26.47 15.23 -11.63
C VAL A 3 26.08 15.10 -10.16
N ASP A 4 26.88 14.32 -9.43
CA ASP A 4 26.95 14.32 -7.96
C ASP A 4 27.22 15.76 -7.49
N THR A 5 26.19 16.44 -7.01
CA THR A 5 26.33 17.67 -6.21
C THR A 5 25.74 17.43 -4.83
N ARG A 6 26.46 16.63 -4.05
CA ARG A 6 26.49 16.78 -2.59
C ARG A 6 26.80 18.24 -2.21
N MET A 7 25.77 19.04 -1.93
CA MET A 7 25.88 20.19 -1.03
C MET A 7 25.11 19.91 0.26
N LYS A 8 25.89 19.43 1.23
CA LYS A 8 25.57 19.33 2.64
C LYS A 8 24.95 20.62 3.18
N GLY A 9 23.88 20.47 3.96
CA GLY A 9 23.71 21.24 5.18
C GLY A 9 22.68 22.36 5.11
N GLY A 10 21.45 22.01 5.49
CA GLY A 10 20.67 22.88 6.35
C GLY A 10 21.51 23.30 7.58
N LEU A 11 21.18 24.48 8.13
CA LEU A 11 21.75 25.09 9.34
C LEU A 11 22.93 26.07 9.14
N PHE A 12 22.71 27.18 8.40
CA PHE A 12 23.36 28.45 8.76
C PHE A 12 22.49 29.66 8.39
N MET A 13 21.69 30.14 9.36
CA MET A 13 21.45 31.55 9.72
C MET A 13 20.04 31.83 10.29
N LYS A 14 19.77 31.29 11.49
CA LYS A 14 19.03 32.06 12.51
C LYS A 14 19.95 33.18 13.02
N LYS A 15 19.76 34.41 12.52
CA LYS A 15 20.02 35.73 13.17
C LYS A 15 20.24 36.81 12.09
N LEU A 16 19.22 37.63 11.83
CA LEU A 16 19.16 39.04 12.27
C LEU A 16 17.93 39.70 11.62
N ALA A 17 16.97 40.09 12.45
CA ALA A 17 15.98 41.08 12.06
C ALA A 17 16.62 42.47 11.98
N LEU A 18 15.96 43.37 11.23
CA LEU A 18 15.95 44.84 11.30
C LEU A 18 16.71 45.63 10.20
N LEU A 19 15.89 46.30 9.39
CA LEU A 19 16.03 47.67 8.85
C LEU A 19 17.16 47.97 7.83
N LEU A 20 16.79 48.12 6.55
CA LEU A 20 17.15 49.31 5.75
C LEU A 20 16.32 49.39 4.46
N LEU A 21 15.31 50.24 4.53
CA LEU A 21 14.64 50.86 3.38
C LEU A 21 15.65 51.82 2.73
N LEU A 22 16.21 51.51 1.56
CA LEU A 22 16.86 52.48 0.69
C LEU A 22 16.78 52.03 -0.78
N LEU A 23 16.01 52.81 -1.54
CA LEU A 23 15.96 52.89 -3.00
C LEU A 23 17.33 52.63 -3.66
N LEU A 24 17.39 51.69 -4.61
CA LEU A 24 18.34 51.68 -5.73
C LEU A 24 17.74 50.90 -6.92
N PRO A 25 18.09 51.27 -8.17
CA PRO A 25 17.23 51.18 -9.34
C PRO A 25 17.24 49.80 -9.99
N CYS A 26 16.15 49.54 -10.70
CA CYS A 26 16.01 48.57 -11.77
C CYS A 26 17.29 48.55 -12.63
N ILE A 27 18.13 47.52 -12.45
CA ILE A 27 19.19 47.22 -13.39
C ILE A 27 18.49 46.50 -14.53
N ALA A 28 18.32 47.21 -15.64
CA ALA A 28 17.99 46.59 -16.91
C ALA A 28 19.14 45.63 -17.26
N LEU A 29 18.88 44.32 -17.12
CA LEU A 29 19.67 43.31 -17.80
C LEU A 29 19.58 43.59 -19.30
N SER A 30 20.73 43.63 -19.97
CA SER A 30 20.80 43.76 -21.42
C SER A 30 20.02 42.62 -22.08
N GLU A 31 19.20 42.95 -23.08
CA GLU A 31 18.32 42.04 -23.84
C GLU A 31 19.02 40.73 -24.31
N GLU A 32 20.34 40.72 -24.50
CA GLU A 32 21.09 39.54 -24.96
C GLU A 32 21.36 38.47 -23.89
N ALA A 33 21.12 38.73 -22.60
CA ALA A 33 21.38 37.75 -21.52
C ALA A 33 20.10 37.07 -20.98
N ALA A 34 18.91 37.56 -21.34
CA ALA A 34 17.65 37.04 -20.84
C ALA A 34 17.21 35.74 -21.57
N SER A 35 17.64 35.51 -22.81
CA SER A 35 17.22 34.33 -23.60
C SER A 35 17.81 33.01 -23.11
N ASP A 36 18.90 33.02 -22.34
CA ASP A 36 19.60 31.80 -21.90
C ASP A 36 19.00 31.19 -20.62
N LEU A 37 18.18 31.94 -19.87
CA LEU A 37 17.59 31.51 -18.60
C LEU A 37 16.19 30.89 -18.75
N TRP A 38 15.50 31.18 -19.86
CA TRP A 38 14.11 30.79 -20.07
C TRP A 38 14.02 29.87 -21.29
N ALA A 39 13.67 28.61 -21.08
CA ALA A 39 13.21 27.77 -22.18
C ALA A 39 11.71 28.02 -22.39
N TYR A 40 11.31 28.15 -23.64
CA TYR A 40 9.92 28.36 -24.02
C TYR A 40 9.60 27.72 -25.37
N THR A 41 8.32 27.50 -25.61
CA THR A 41 7.80 27.10 -26.94
C THR A 41 6.91 28.20 -27.49
N LEU A 42 6.94 28.38 -28.81
CA LEU A 42 6.09 29.36 -29.49
C LEU A 42 4.79 28.70 -29.96
N THR A 43 3.69 29.36 -29.65
CA THR A 43 2.34 29.05 -30.13
C THR A 43 1.82 30.19 -31.01
N ASP A 44 0.64 30.01 -31.60
CA ASP A 44 -0.04 31.09 -32.32
C ASP A 44 -0.46 32.25 -31.40
N GLU A 45 -0.59 32.02 -30.08
CA GLU A 45 -0.98 33.03 -29.09
C GLU A 45 0.23 33.77 -28.48
N GLY A 46 1.39 33.12 -28.41
CA GLY A 46 2.60 33.67 -27.81
C GLY A 46 3.57 32.60 -27.29
N ALA A 47 4.50 33.01 -26.43
CA ALA A 47 5.46 32.14 -25.78
C ALA A 47 4.86 31.43 -24.55
N VAL A 48 5.05 30.11 -24.46
CA VAL A 48 4.75 29.29 -23.28
C VAL A 48 6.06 28.97 -22.58
N VAL A 49 6.23 29.43 -21.35
CA VAL A 49 7.43 29.14 -20.56
C VAL A 49 7.44 27.67 -20.19
N THR A 50 8.49 26.94 -20.56
CA THR A 50 8.62 25.50 -20.28
C THR A 50 9.67 25.19 -19.23
N GLU A 51 10.64 26.07 -19.01
CA GLU A 51 11.71 25.86 -18.03
C GLU A 51 12.33 27.22 -17.64
N TYR A 52 12.56 27.41 -16.34
CA TYR A 52 13.48 28.42 -15.82
C TYR A 52 14.76 27.74 -15.35
N ARG A 53 15.91 28.19 -15.89
CA ARG A 53 17.23 27.68 -15.57
C ARG A 53 17.87 28.60 -14.55
N ILE A 54 18.16 28.07 -13.36
CA ILE A 54 18.88 28.81 -12.32
C ILE A 54 20.29 29.12 -12.79
N ASP A 55 20.71 30.35 -12.53
CA ASP A 55 22.09 30.81 -12.66
C ASP A 55 22.70 31.18 -11.29
N GLU A 56 23.92 31.70 -11.33
CA GLU A 56 24.65 32.14 -10.14
C GLU A 56 23.99 33.30 -9.38
N HIS A 57 23.02 34.00 -9.96
CA HIS A 57 22.32 35.12 -9.32
C HIS A 57 21.18 34.66 -8.40
N ASN A 58 20.51 33.54 -8.73
CA ASN A 58 19.40 32.92 -8.00
C ASN A 58 18.56 33.92 -7.16
N PRO A 59 17.70 34.73 -7.80
CA PRO A 59 17.06 35.86 -7.14
C PRO A 59 16.06 35.40 -6.08
N ALA A 60 15.96 36.14 -4.97
CA ALA A 60 14.94 35.88 -3.94
C ALA A 60 13.50 36.08 -4.45
N THR A 61 13.32 36.91 -5.48
CA THR A 61 12.07 37.05 -6.23
C THR A 61 12.37 37.05 -7.72
N LEU A 62 11.91 36.04 -8.43
CA LEU A 62 12.00 35.90 -9.86
C LEU A 62 10.82 36.62 -10.52
N VAL A 63 11.13 37.57 -11.41
CA VAL A 63 10.12 38.27 -12.20
C VAL A 63 9.98 37.55 -13.54
N ILE A 64 8.84 36.92 -13.76
CA ILE A 64 8.46 36.29 -15.02
C ILE A 64 8.26 37.41 -16.05
N PRO A 65 8.97 37.37 -17.19
CA PRO A 65 8.92 38.43 -18.19
C PRO A 65 7.55 38.46 -18.87
N ALA A 66 7.13 39.66 -19.31
CA ALA A 66 5.90 39.83 -20.09
C ALA A 66 6.08 39.38 -21.55
N GLU A 67 7.32 39.38 -22.05
CA GLU A 67 7.69 38.98 -23.41
C GLU A 67 9.01 38.20 -23.39
N LEU A 68 9.13 37.19 -24.25
CA LEU A 68 10.36 36.45 -24.53
C LEU A 68 10.66 36.56 -26.03
N ASP A 69 11.84 37.07 -26.37
CA ASP A 69 12.28 37.33 -27.75
C ASP A 69 11.26 38.07 -28.63
N GLY A 70 10.56 39.05 -28.03
CA GLY A 70 9.54 39.87 -28.69
C GLY A 70 8.17 39.19 -28.85
N HIS A 71 7.98 38.00 -28.26
CA HIS A 71 6.70 37.30 -28.19
C HIS A 71 6.09 37.43 -26.78
N PRO A 72 4.80 37.78 -26.63
CA PRO A 72 4.16 37.85 -25.33
C PRO A 72 4.18 36.49 -24.63
N VAL A 73 4.49 36.48 -23.34
CA VAL A 73 4.32 35.28 -22.52
C VAL A 73 2.83 35.09 -22.26
N VAL A 74 2.30 33.96 -22.67
CA VAL A 74 0.85 33.66 -22.63
C VAL A 74 0.49 32.50 -21.74
N ASP A 75 1.45 31.64 -21.39
CA ASP A 75 1.24 30.51 -20.50
C ASP A 75 2.54 30.03 -19.86
N ILE A 76 2.41 29.17 -18.85
CA ILE A 76 3.51 28.52 -18.13
C ILE A 76 3.18 27.02 -18.02
N ALA A 77 4.10 26.17 -18.48
CA ALA A 77 3.98 24.73 -18.37
C ALA A 77 4.18 24.25 -16.92
N GLU A 78 3.60 23.10 -16.58
CA GLU A 78 3.92 22.40 -15.33
C GLU A 78 5.43 22.11 -15.24
N GLY A 79 5.99 22.10 -14.03
CA GLY A 79 7.43 21.84 -13.83
C GLY A 79 8.38 22.95 -14.28
N ALA A 80 7.88 24.05 -14.89
CA ALA A 80 8.73 25.14 -15.40
C ALA A 80 9.65 25.77 -14.32
N PHE A 81 9.28 25.66 -13.05
CA PHE A 81 10.05 26.18 -11.91
C PHE A 81 10.56 25.09 -10.97
N SER A 82 10.69 23.84 -11.44
CA SER A 82 11.07 22.66 -10.63
C SER A 82 12.41 22.79 -9.90
N VAL A 83 13.32 23.64 -10.37
CA VAL A 83 14.61 23.88 -9.71
C VAL A 83 14.61 25.14 -8.82
N TYR A 84 13.56 25.98 -8.88
CA TYR A 84 13.51 27.30 -8.23
C TYR A 84 12.79 27.32 -6.89
N TRP A 85 13.35 28.03 -5.91
CA TRP A 85 12.90 27.99 -4.51
C TRP A 85 12.54 29.37 -3.92
N GLY A 86 12.39 30.40 -4.76
CA GLY A 86 12.12 31.77 -4.33
C GLY A 86 10.70 32.26 -4.62
N GLU A 87 10.47 33.56 -4.42
CA GLU A 87 9.18 34.17 -4.74
C GLU A 87 9.00 34.39 -6.24
N LEU A 88 7.77 34.37 -6.73
CA LEU A 88 7.45 34.74 -8.11
C LEU A 88 6.76 36.11 -8.18
N ALA A 89 6.98 36.82 -9.28
CA ALA A 89 6.24 38.01 -9.63
C ALA A 89 6.08 38.08 -11.15
N PHE A 90 5.07 38.82 -11.63
CA PHE A 90 4.90 39.04 -13.07
C PHE A 90 5.37 40.44 -13.45
N ALA A 91 6.09 40.56 -14.58
CA ALA A 91 6.43 41.85 -15.17
C ALA A 91 5.22 42.54 -15.85
N GLY A 92 4.17 41.77 -16.17
CA GLY A 92 2.91 42.23 -16.75
C GLY A 92 1.81 41.19 -16.56
N ASP A 93 0.57 41.55 -16.88
CA ASP A 93 -0.57 40.64 -16.74
C ASP A 93 -0.47 39.50 -17.78
N ILE A 94 -0.40 38.26 -17.30
CA ILE A 94 -0.53 37.07 -18.14
C ILE A 94 -1.95 36.52 -17.94
N PRO A 95 -2.82 36.56 -18.96
CA PRO A 95 -4.20 36.11 -18.82
C PRO A 95 -4.30 34.69 -18.25
N HIS A 96 -5.27 34.47 -17.37
CA HIS A 96 -5.55 33.17 -16.71
C HIS A 96 -4.50 32.67 -15.71
N LEU A 97 -3.38 33.36 -15.54
CA LEU A 97 -2.41 33.06 -14.47
C LEU A 97 -2.62 33.98 -13.28
N THR A 98 -2.58 33.40 -12.09
CA THR A 98 -2.59 34.15 -10.83
C THR A 98 -1.44 33.70 -9.96
N ASN A 99 -0.80 34.62 -9.24
CA ASN A 99 0.18 34.32 -8.20
C ASN A 99 -0.28 34.91 -6.86
N ALA A 100 -1.50 34.56 -6.46
CA ALA A 100 -2.09 35.06 -5.22
C ALA A 100 -1.58 34.23 -4.05
N ASP A 101 -1.21 34.89 -2.95
CA ASP A 101 -0.80 34.21 -1.72
C ASP A 101 0.42 33.27 -1.85
N GLY A 102 1.19 33.39 -2.93
CA GLY A 102 2.32 32.52 -3.25
C GLY A 102 1.93 31.26 -4.02
N PHE A 103 0.68 31.15 -4.48
CA PHE A 103 0.21 30.05 -5.33
C PHE A 103 0.14 30.51 -6.78
N LEU A 104 1.03 29.99 -7.62
CA LEU A 104 0.95 30.17 -9.06
C LEU A 104 -0.08 29.18 -9.62
N ILE A 105 -1.21 29.68 -10.09
CA ILE A 105 -2.34 28.87 -10.59
C ILE A 105 -2.64 29.24 -12.03
N ASN A 106 -2.80 28.23 -12.87
CA ASN A 106 -3.41 28.35 -14.18
C ASN A 106 -4.92 28.11 -14.07
N THR A 107 -5.70 29.17 -14.15
CA THR A 107 -7.17 29.14 -14.03
C THR A 107 -7.88 28.59 -15.27
N ARG A 108 -7.18 28.44 -16.40
CA ARG A 108 -7.73 27.84 -17.62
C ARG A 108 -7.76 26.31 -17.50
N THR A 109 -6.70 25.74 -16.93
CA THR A 109 -6.56 24.28 -16.72
C THR A 109 -6.97 23.85 -15.31
N ASP A 110 -7.19 24.81 -14.42
CA ASP A 110 -7.45 24.61 -13.00
C ASP A 110 -6.33 23.82 -12.30
N THR A 111 -5.09 24.28 -12.53
CA THR A 111 -3.86 23.63 -12.09
C THR A 111 -3.03 24.54 -11.20
N LEU A 112 -2.58 24.03 -10.05
CA LEU A 112 -1.50 24.65 -9.28
C LEU A 112 -0.16 24.32 -9.93
N LEU A 113 0.57 25.33 -10.42
CA LEU A 113 1.83 25.16 -11.13
C LEU A 113 3.05 25.28 -10.21
N TYR A 114 2.97 26.08 -9.15
CA TYR A 114 4.09 26.36 -8.25
C TYR A 114 3.64 26.98 -6.93
N THR A 115 4.32 26.62 -5.85
CA THR A 115 4.22 27.29 -4.55
C THR A 115 5.49 28.06 -4.20
N ALA A 116 5.34 29.33 -3.91
CA ALA A 116 6.40 30.19 -3.39
C ALA A 116 6.52 30.07 -1.86
N PRO A 117 7.65 30.43 -1.24
CA PRO A 117 7.83 30.40 0.22
C PRO A 117 6.74 31.14 1.00
N SER A 118 6.18 32.23 0.45
CA SER A 118 5.09 33.00 1.04
C SER A 118 3.75 32.25 1.18
N SER A 119 3.61 31.08 0.56
CA SER A 119 2.44 30.20 0.68
C SER A 119 2.49 29.24 1.88
N ARG A 120 3.64 29.15 2.58
CA ARG A 120 3.84 28.26 3.74
C ARG A 120 2.79 28.47 4.82
N GLY A 121 2.25 27.37 5.32
CA GLY A 121 1.22 27.35 6.37
C GLY A 121 -0.17 27.85 5.95
N LYS A 122 -0.38 28.15 4.67
CA LYS A 122 -1.71 28.45 4.11
C LYS A 122 -2.33 27.19 3.56
N ALA A 123 -3.65 27.07 3.62
CA ALA A 123 -4.36 25.98 2.98
C ALA A 123 -4.10 25.95 1.47
N LEU A 124 -4.02 24.76 0.89
CA LEU A 124 -3.91 24.58 -0.55
C LEU A 124 -5.12 25.21 -1.26
N PRO A 125 -4.92 25.81 -2.44
CA PRO A 125 -6.02 26.36 -3.22
C PRO A 125 -6.93 25.25 -3.74
N ALA A 126 -8.22 25.54 -3.85
CA ALA A 126 -9.17 24.65 -4.50
C ALA A 126 -8.92 24.69 -6.01
N VAL A 127 -8.28 23.64 -6.51
CA VAL A 127 -7.93 23.41 -7.92
C VAL A 127 -8.27 21.97 -8.26
N ARG A 128 -8.41 21.66 -9.55
CA ARG A 128 -8.60 20.29 -10.02
C ARG A 128 -7.30 19.48 -10.02
N ARG A 129 -6.15 20.12 -10.22
CA ARG A 129 -4.86 19.43 -10.36
C ARG A 129 -3.74 20.10 -9.57
N LEU A 130 -2.95 19.31 -8.86
CA LEU A 130 -1.64 19.71 -8.33
C LEU A 130 -0.60 19.37 -9.40
N GLY A 131 0.00 20.37 -10.05
CA GLY A 131 0.85 20.16 -11.23
C GLY A 131 2.25 19.63 -10.91
N GLU A 132 3.02 19.32 -11.95
CA GLU A 132 4.39 18.80 -11.85
C GLU A 132 5.28 19.69 -10.95
N CYS A 133 5.91 19.08 -9.96
CA CYS A 133 6.77 19.73 -8.96
C CYS A 133 6.13 20.93 -8.24
N SER A 134 4.80 21.01 -8.18
CA SER A 134 4.11 22.22 -7.72
C SER A 134 4.25 22.51 -6.23
N LEU A 135 4.51 21.50 -5.38
CA LEU A 135 4.53 21.61 -3.91
C LEU A 135 5.90 21.44 -3.26
N ILE A 136 6.98 21.29 -4.04
CA ILE A 136 8.35 21.07 -3.55
C ILE A 136 8.87 22.14 -2.57
N ASN A 137 8.24 23.33 -2.56
CA ASN A 137 8.62 24.47 -1.72
C ASN A 137 7.62 24.78 -0.60
N TRP A 138 6.49 24.08 -0.62
CA TRP A 138 5.28 24.53 0.06
C TRP A 138 5.30 24.24 1.56
N ALA A 139 5.69 23.03 1.95
CA ALA A 139 5.58 22.56 3.32
C ALA A 139 6.95 22.45 3.99
N GLU A 140 6.97 22.73 5.29
CA GLU A 140 8.07 22.36 6.18
C GLU A 140 7.67 21.10 6.96
N TRP A 141 8.66 20.40 7.50
CA TRP A 141 8.43 19.28 8.41
C TRP A 141 7.47 19.71 9.54
N ASP A 142 6.61 18.80 9.99
CA ASP A 142 5.53 19.01 10.96
C ASP A 142 4.26 19.72 10.43
N THR A 143 4.09 19.87 9.10
CA THR A 143 2.87 20.49 8.54
C THR A 143 1.74 19.46 8.39
N GLU A 144 0.55 19.73 8.93
CA GLU A 144 -0.67 18.98 8.65
C GLU A 144 -1.29 19.46 7.33
N VAL A 145 -1.49 18.54 6.38
CA VAL A 145 -2.00 18.85 5.04
C VAL A 145 -3.30 18.13 4.79
N VAL A 146 -4.28 18.90 4.33
CA VAL A 146 -5.50 18.38 3.72
C VAL A 146 -5.52 18.85 2.28
N VAL A 147 -5.40 17.91 1.34
CA VAL A 147 -5.57 18.19 -0.08
C VAL A 147 -7.06 18.49 -0.33
N PRO A 148 -7.42 19.63 -0.96
CA PRO A 148 -8.81 20.06 -1.04
C PRO A 148 -9.69 19.11 -1.87
N GLU A 149 -10.94 18.95 -1.42
CA GLU A 149 -11.98 18.32 -2.23
C GLU A 149 -12.14 19.04 -3.57
N GLY A 150 -12.20 18.28 -4.66
CA GLY A 150 -12.15 18.77 -6.03
C GLY A 150 -10.82 18.53 -6.73
N VAL A 151 -9.74 18.25 -6.01
CA VAL A 151 -8.48 17.77 -6.61
C VAL A 151 -8.70 16.34 -7.13
N GLU A 152 -8.55 16.15 -8.44
CA GLU A 152 -8.71 14.89 -9.15
C GLU A 152 -7.36 14.25 -9.51
N GLU A 153 -6.29 15.04 -9.62
CA GLU A 153 -5.00 14.61 -10.13
C GLU A 153 -3.84 15.21 -9.31
N ILE A 154 -2.89 14.36 -8.92
CA ILE A 154 -1.60 14.75 -8.34
C ILE A 154 -0.52 14.46 -9.37
N GLY A 155 0.06 15.52 -9.91
CA GLY A 155 1.01 15.50 -11.01
C GLY A 155 2.38 14.97 -10.62
N LYS A 156 3.17 14.68 -11.66
CA LYS A 156 4.52 14.13 -11.55
C LYS A 156 5.36 14.90 -10.52
N ALA A 157 5.99 14.20 -9.58
CA ALA A 157 6.87 14.81 -8.58
C ALA A 157 6.25 15.99 -7.77
N ALA A 158 4.92 16.10 -7.67
CA ALA A 158 4.27 17.23 -7.01
C ALA A 158 4.75 17.42 -5.55
N PHE A 159 4.85 16.34 -4.78
CA PHE A 159 5.35 16.25 -3.41
C PHE A 159 6.78 15.67 -3.33
N TYR A 160 7.60 15.87 -4.36
CA TYR A 160 8.99 15.40 -4.36
C TYR A 160 9.79 16.02 -3.21
N ASP A 161 10.43 15.16 -2.40
CA ASP A 161 11.28 15.55 -1.25
C ASP A 161 10.52 16.44 -0.24
N VAL A 162 9.25 16.10 0.04
CA VAL A 162 8.39 16.79 1.00
C VAL A 162 8.16 15.94 2.25
N GLY A 163 8.34 16.53 3.43
CA GLY A 163 8.03 15.91 4.73
C GLY A 163 6.87 16.61 5.44
N LEU A 164 5.86 15.85 5.89
CA LEU A 164 4.62 16.34 6.52
C LEU A 164 4.40 15.70 7.91
N ALA A 165 3.59 16.33 8.76
CA ALA A 165 3.04 15.67 9.96
C ALA A 165 1.89 14.73 9.58
N SER A 166 0.99 15.17 8.70
CA SER A 166 -0.13 14.35 8.24
C SER A 166 -0.52 14.74 6.82
N LEU A 167 -1.05 13.77 6.07
CA LEU A 167 -1.61 13.98 4.75
C LEU A 167 -3.01 13.36 4.67
N ALA A 168 -4.01 14.18 4.33
CA ALA A 168 -5.33 13.72 3.96
C ALA A 168 -5.56 13.96 2.46
N LEU A 169 -5.77 12.87 1.71
CA LEU A 169 -6.11 12.89 0.29
C LEU A 169 -7.65 12.94 0.11
N PRO A 170 -8.19 13.64 -0.91
CA PRO A 170 -9.61 13.84 -1.06
C PRO A 170 -10.30 12.68 -1.80
N GLU A 171 -11.59 12.50 -1.56
CA GLU A 171 -12.40 11.46 -2.23
C GLU A 171 -12.57 11.73 -3.75
N SER A 172 -12.31 12.96 -4.20
CA SER A 172 -12.26 13.32 -5.62
C SER A 172 -11.02 12.82 -6.35
N LEU A 173 -9.97 12.38 -5.66
CA LEU A 173 -8.70 11.97 -6.27
C LEU A 173 -8.88 10.75 -7.18
N ARG A 174 -8.27 10.78 -8.36
CA ARG A 174 -8.34 9.73 -9.40
C ARG A 174 -6.97 9.27 -9.86
N VAL A 175 -6.01 10.18 -10.03
CA VAL A 175 -4.69 9.85 -10.59
C VAL A 175 -3.58 10.40 -9.72
N ILE A 176 -2.57 9.57 -9.46
CA ILE A 176 -1.31 9.94 -8.84
C ILE A 176 -0.20 9.61 -9.84
N GLU A 177 0.50 10.62 -10.33
CA GLU A 177 1.46 10.46 -11.43
C GLU A 177 2.86 10.04 -10.96
N THR A 178 3.72 9.73 -11.93
CA THR A 178 5.08 9.22 -11.73
C THR A 178 5.82 10.06 -10.68
N ASN A 179 6.40 9.39 -9.68
CA ASN A 179 7.19 10.01 -8.62
C ASN A 179 6.47 11.10 -7.81
N ALA A 180 5.13 11.20 -7.82
CA ALA A 180 4.37 12.25 -7.15
C ALA A 180 4.77 12.48 -5.68
N PHE A 181 5.02 11.41 -4.93
CA PHE A 181 5.47 11.35 -3.53
C PHE A 181 6.86 10.70 -3.43
N TYR A 182 7.71 10.92 -4.41
CA TYR A 182 9.05 10.36 -4.37
C TYR A 182 9.91 11.09 -3.33
N ALA A 183 10.61 10.33 -2.48
CA ALA A 183 11.31 10.83 -1.29
C ALA A 183 10.39 11.61 -0.33
N PHE A 184 9.12 11.23 -0.25
CA PHE A 184 8.13 11.81 0.65
C PHE A 184 8.16 11.15 2.04
N GLY A 185 7.73 11.89 3.08
CA GLY A 185 7.52 11.33 4.41
C GLY A 185 6.37 11.96 5.19
N VAL A 186 5.75 11.17 6.06
CA VAL A 186 4.62 11.58 6.92
C VAL A 186 4.76 10.95 8.32
N ASP A 187 4.32 11.61 9.39
CA ASP A 187 4.34 10.96 10.71
C ASP A 187 3.43 9.73 10.71
N GLY A 188 3.93 8.64 11.29
CA GLY A 188 3.23 7.35 11.30
C GLY A 188 3.47 6.51 10.06
N ASP A 189 4.27 7.01 9.10
CA ASP A 189 4.74 6.24 7.94
C ASP A 189 3.61 5.61 7.11
N GLU A 190 2.40 6.22 7.11
CA GLU A 190 1.21 5.71 6.42
C GLU A 190 0.53 6.78 5.54
N VAL A 191 0.19 6.42 4.31
CA VAL A 191 -0.68 7.20 3.40
C VAL A 191 -1.88 6.35 3.01
N ILE A 192 -3.08 6.86 3.34
CA ILE A 192 -4.34 6.22 2.97
C ILE A 192 -4.77 6.72 1.59
N LEU A 193 -4.88 5.80 0.62
CA LEU A 193 -5.36 6.10 -0.72
C LEU A 193 -6.90 6.11 -0.75
N PRO A 194 -7.54 7.20 -1.20
CA PRO A 194 -9.00 7.25 -1.32
C PRO A 194 -9.56 6.21 -2.30
N ALA A 195 -10.81 5.79 -2.07
CA ALA A 195 -11.55 4.80 -2.88
C ALA A 195 -11.68 5.18 -4.36
N GLY A 196 -11.65 6.49 -4.58
CA GLY A 196 -11.77 7.08 -5.89
C GLY A 196 -10.56 6.86 -6.79
N VAL A 197 -9.38 6.59 -6.24
CA VAL A 197 -8.14 6.46 -7.01
C VAL A 197 -8.29 5.36 -8.06
N LYS A 198 -7.86 5.65 -9.28
CA LYS A 198 -7.95 4.78 -10.46
C LYS A 198 -6.60 4.41 -11.00
N GLU A 199 -5.63 5.31 -10.88
CA GLU A 199 -4.29 5.11 -11.41
C GLU A 199 -3.25 5.66 -10.44
N VAL A 200 -2.23 4.88 -10.15
CA VAL A 200 -1.01 5.32 -9.45
C VAL A 200 0.18 4.94 -10.32
N GLN A 201 0.87 5.92 -10.89
CA GLN A 201 1.93 5.70 -11.84
C GLN A 201 3.25 5.26 -11.20
N PHE A 202 4.16 4.77 -12.03
CA PHE A 202 5.40 4.16 -11.60
C PHE A 202 6.20 5.09 -10.68
N GLY A 203 6.69 4.52 -9.57
CA GLY A 203 7.51 5.25 -8.60
C GLY A 203 6.78 6.33 -7.81
N ALA A 204 5.46 6.47 -7.92
CA ALA A 204 4.67 7.49 -7.22
C ALA A 204 5.02 7.60 -5.73
N PHE A 205 5.30 6.49 -5.04
CA PHE A 205 5.67 6.46 -3.61
C PHE A 205 7.11 5.98 -3.36
N GLY A 206 8.00 6.06 -4.36
CA GLY A 206 9.37 5.54 -4.23
C GLY A 206 10.21 6.32 -3.20
N LEU A 207 11.06 5.63 -2.44
CA LEU A 207 11.98 6.26 -1.47
C LEU A 207 13.41 6.38 -2.02
N PHE A 208 14.13 7.42 -1.56
CA PHE A 208 15.59 7.40 -1.50
C PHE A 208 16.03 7.03 -0.08
N TYR A 209 17.16 6.34 0.01
CA TYR A 209 17.99 6.33 1.22
C TYR A 209 18.42 7.78 1.52
N VAL A 210 17.72 8.44 2.46
CA VAL A 210 18.19 9.72 3.00
C VAL A 210 18.89 9.39 4.32
N ASP A 211 20.19 9.69 4.40
CA ASP A 211 20.92 9.70 5.67
C ASP A 211 20.09 10.47 6.69
N ALA A 212 19.92 9.88 7.88
CA ALA A 212 19.07 10.39 8.94
C ALA A 212 19.15 11.92 9.07
N ASP A 213 17.99 12.55 9.14
CA ASP A 213 17.87 13.98 9.37
C ASP A 213 18.57 14.40 10.70
N PRO A 214 18.68 15.69 11.03
CA PRO A 214 19.26 16.13 12.30
C PRO A 214 18.54 15.60 13.57
N THR A 215 17.36 15.00 13.43
CA THR A 215 16.60 14.35 14.51
C THR A 215 16.83 12.83 14.60
N GLY A 216 17.55 12.24 13.64
CA GLY A 216 17.89 10.82 13.60
C GLY A 216 16.83 9.94 12.93
N ARG A 217 15.84 10.51 12.24
CA ARG A 217 14.84 9.73 11.49
C ARG A 217 15.35 9.48 10.07
N ALA A 218 15.36 8.21 9.67
CA ALA A 218 15.54 7.82 8.28
C ALA A 218 14.23 7.19 7.82
N TYR A 219 13.85 7.47 6.58
CA TYR A 219 12.60 7.00 5.97
C TYR A 219 12.82 5.56 5.51
N TRP A 220 12.21 4.61 6.20
CA TRP A 220 12.40 3.18 5.93
C TRP A 220 11.10 2.46 5.58
N HIS A 221 9.98 3.18 5.56
CA HIS A 221 8.67 2.59 5.34
C HIS A 221 7.66 3.68 4.99
N LEU A 222 6.90 3.53 3.90
CA LEU A 222 5.64 4.23 3.68
C LEU A 222 4.56 3.20 3.37
N THR A 223 3.75 2.84 4.36
CA THR A 223 2.58 1.99 4.16
C THR A 223 1.56 2.74 3.33
N VAL A 224 1.37 2.29 2.09
CA VAL A 224 0.28 2.78 1.24
C VAL A 224 -0.91 1.88 1.48
N THR A 225 -1.89 2.35 2.25
CA THR A 225 -3.10 1.60 2.58
C THR A 225 -4.19 1.95 1.59
N PRO A 226 -4.61 1.01 0.71
CA PRO A 226 -5.88 1.10 -0.01
C PRO A 226 -7.03 1.43 0.94
N SER A 227 -7.89 2.40 0.59
CA SER A 227 -9.20 2.47 1.22
C SER A 227 -9.99 1.17 0.98
N ASP A 228 -11.06 1.00 1.74
CA ASP A 228 -12.02 -0.11 1.71
C ASP A 228 -12.57 -0.48 0.30
N LYS A 229 -12.53 0.43 -0.69
CA LYS A 229 -13.06 0.22 -2.05
C LYS A 229 -11.95 0.29 -3.08
N TRP A 230 -11.37 -0.84 -3.44
CA TRP A 230 -10.20 -0.82 -4.29
C TRP A 230 -10.42 -1.44 -5.67
N GLY A 231 -9.93 -0.71 -6.67
CA GLY A 231 -9.92 -1.00 -8.11
C GLY A 231 -8.94 -0.06 -8.82
N THR A 232 -7.89 0.33 -8.09
CA THR A 232 -6.84 1.22 -8.56
C THR A 232 -5.82 0.36 -9.33
N HIS A 233 -5.53 0.78 -10.54
CA HIS A 233 -4.40 0.28 -11.29
C HIS A 233 -3.13 1.00 -10.80
N PHE A 234 -2.11 0.25 -10.40
CA PHE A 234 -0.79 0.83 -10.25
C PHE A 234 0.02 0.47 -11.49
N GLU A 235 0.59 1.49 -12.11
CA GLU A 235 1.40 1.33 -13.32
C GLU A 235 2.63 0.49 -12.99
N THR A 236 2.74 -0.62 -13.69
CA THR A 236 3.93 -1.45 -13.68
C THR A 236 5.08 -0.72 -14.36
N TYR A 237 6.30 -1.15 -14.08
CA TYR A 237 7.46 -0.61 -14.78
C TYR A 237 7.38 -0.81 -16.31
N PHE A 238 6.71 -1.87 -16.77
CA PHE A 238 6.49 -2.11 -18.19
C PHE A 238 5.60 -1.07 -18.84
N GLU A 239 4.45 -0.80 -18.25
CA GLU A 239 3.52 0.21 -18.75
C GLU A 239 4.19 1.58 -18.76
N TYR A 240 4.98 1.88 -17.73
CA TYR A 240 5.84 3.05 -17.69
C TYR A 240 6.84 3.07 -18.87
N ALA A 241 7.58 1.98 -19.11
CA ALA A 241 8.57 1.88 -20.18
C ALA A 241 7.94 2.00 -21.57
N GLU A 242 6.78 1.36 -21.79
CA GLU A 242 6.01 1.48 -23.04
C GLU A 242 5.50 2.91 -23.26
N ARG A 243 4.95 3.54 -22.20
CA ARG A 243 4.43 4.91 -22.26
C ARG A 243 5.52 5.94 -22.50
N THR A 244 6.69 5.77 -21.87
CA THR A 244 7.79 6.75 -21.92
C THR A 244 8.81 6.47 -23.02
N GLY A 245 8.83 5.26 -23.57
CA GLY A 245 9.88 4.80 -24.49
C GLY A 245 11.23 4.59 -23.79
N ASP A 246 11.23 4.43 -22.47
CA ASP A 246 12.44 4.19 -21.67
C ASP A 246 12.91 2.74 -21.87
N ASP A 247 13.91 2.57 -22.74
CA ASP A 247 14.47 1.27 -23.17
C ASP A 247 15.56 0.78 -22.20
N TRP A 248 15.27 0.79 -20.91
CA TRP A 248 16.02 -0.08 -19.99
C TRP A 248 15.59 -1.51 -20.31
N ASP A 249 16.48 -2.49 -20.18
CA ASP A 249 16.28 -3.86 -20.63
C ASP A 249 15.21 -4.60 -19.78
N VAL A 250 13.93 -4.24 -19.94
CA VAL A 250 12.80 -4.73 -19.11
C VAL A 250 12.41 -6.16 -19.47
N ALA A 251 12.70 -6.59 -20.70
CA ALA A 251 12.40 -7.92 -21.19
C ALA A 251 13.14 -9.04 -20.42
N ASP A 252 14.24 -8.71 -19.73
CA ASP A 252 14.94 -9.63 -18.83
C ASP A 252 14.39 -9.57 -17.39
N TYR A 253 13.98 -8.40 -16.88
CA TYR A 253 13.65 -8.24 -15.46
C TYR A 253 12.38 -8.98 -15.01
N THR A 254 11.27 -8.94 -15.75
CA THR A 254 10.04 -9.67 -15.34
C THR A 254 10.01 -11.12 -15.75
N ARG A 255 10.77 -11.50 -16.79
CA ARG A 255 11.12 -12.89 -17.07
C ARG A 255 11.79 -13.53 -15.87
N GLU A 256 12.61 -12.74 -15.16
CA GLU A 256 13.27 -13.18 -13.96
C GLU A 256 12.36 -13.13 -12.73
N LEU A 257 11.40 -12.18 -12.64
CA LEU A 257 10.57 -11.98 -11.43
C LEU A 257 9.37 -12.92 -11.28
N TYR A 258 8.73 -13.37 -12.35
CA TYR A 258 7.54 -14.22 -12.24
C TYR A 258 7.61 -15.41 -13.19
N GLU A 259 7.42 -16.61 -12.64
CA GLU A 259 7.17 -17.82 -13.41
C GLU A 259 5.67 -18.04 -13.51
N TYR A 260 5.20 -18.50 -14.67
CA TYR A 260 3.79 -18.68 -14.93
C TYR A 260 3.51 -19.82 -15.91
N GLU A 261 2.30 -20.35 -15.83
CA GLU A 261 1.75 -21.35 -16.74
C GLU A 261 0.58 -20.79 -17.55
N GLU A 262 0.56 -21.10 -18.85
CA GLU A 262 -0.54 -20.75 -19.74
C GLU A 262 -1.69 -21.77 -19.61
N THR A 263 -2.91 -21.27 -19.40
CA THR A 263 -4.13 -22.07 -19.45
C THR A 263 -5.04 -21.59 -20.58
N ALA A 264 -6.13 -22.31 -20.83
CA ALA A 264 -7.12 -21.90 -21.83
C ALA A 264 -7.88 -20.61 -21.45
N GLU A 265 -7.85 -20.20 -20.18
CA GLU A 265 -8.61 -19.06 -19.66
C GLU A 265 -7.74 -17.84 -19.32
N GLY A 266 -6.42 -18.00 -19.27
CA GLY A 266 -5.45 -16.99 -18.86
C GLY A 266 -4.22 -17.61 -18.22
N LEU A 267 -3.38 -16.78 -17.62
CA LEU A 267 -2.13 -17.17 -16.99
C LEU A 267 -2.30 -17.49 -15.50
N VAL A 268 -1.49 -18.41 -14.99
CA VAL A 268 -1.39 -18.75 -13.58
C VAL A 268 0.03 -18.47 -13.11
N ILE A 269 0.21 -17.60 -12.13
CA ILE A 269 1.54 -17.35 -11.55
C ILE A 269 1.94 -18.55 -10.70
N THR A 270 3.08 -19.16 -11.00
CA THR A 270 3.59 -20.35 -10.29
C THR A 270 4.74 -20.05 -9.35
N ASN A 271 5.42 -18.92 -9.53
CA ASN A 271 6.47 -18.48 -8.64
C ASN A 271 6.68 -16.98 -8.77
N TRP A 272 7.12 -16.35 -7.69
CA TRP A 272 7.75 -15.04 -7.72
C TRP A 272 9.21 -15.14 -7.30
N ASN A 273 10.12 -14.72 -8.15
CA ASN A 273 11.53 -14.64 -7.83
C ASN A 273 11.81 -13.35 -7.06
N HIS A 274 11.56 -13.38 -5.77
CA HIS A 274 11.86 -12.25 -4.89
C HIS A 274 13.34 -11.84 -4.92
N ASN A 275 14.27 -12.75 -5.26
CA ASN A 275 15.69 -12.42 -5.39
C ASN A 275 15.98 -11.57 -6.64
N GLY A 276 15.06 -11.51 -7.61
CA GLY A 276 15.17 -10.62 -8.76
C GLY A 276 15.10 -9.13 -8.39
N TYR A 277 14.60 -8.80 -7.19
CA TYR A 277 14.66 -7.43 -6.64
C TYR A 277 16.04 -7.05 -6.07
N GLY A 278 17.01 -7.98 -6.03
CA GLY A 278 18.33 -7.73 -5.46
C GLY A 278 18.27 -7.51 -3.93
N ASP A 279 19.02 -6.54 -3.42
CA ASP A 279 19.12 -6.26 -1.98
C ASP A 279 17.92 -5.47 -1.38
N ALA A 280 16.89 -5.14 -2.17
CA ALA A 280 15.75 -4.35 -1.71
C ALA A 280 14.45 -4.75 -2.41
N VAL A 281 13.58 -5.47 -1.69
CA VAL A 281 12.18 -5.72 -2.12
C VAL A 281 11.39 -4.40 -2.02
N PRO A 282 10.56 -4.05 -3.03
CA PRO A 282 9.68 -2.89 -2.95
C PRO A 282 8.73 -2.97 -1.74
N GLU A 283 8.41 -1.83 -1.14
CA GLU A 283 7.47 -1.75 -0.01
C GLU A 283 6.06 -2.20 -0.39
N VAL A 284 5.70 -2.07 -1.66
CA VAL A 284 4.46 -2.61 -2.24
C VAL A 284 4.85 -3.53 -3.38
N VAL A 285 4.62 -4.83 -3.21
CA VAL A 285 4.77 -5.81 -4.29
C VAL A 285 3.42 -6.07 -4.91
N MET A 286 3.35 -5.83 -6.21
CA MET A 286 2.13 -5.98 -6.99
C MET A 286 2.32 -7.09 -7.98
N LEU A 287 1.45 -8.10 -7.90
CA LEU A 287 1.43 -9.11 -8.93
C LEU A 287 0.80 -8.50 -10.19
N PRO A 288 1.29 -8.88 -11.38
CA PRO A 288 0.74 -8.38 -12.64
C PRO A 288 -0.70 -8.88 -12.84
N ASP A 289 -1.60 -8.00 -13.29
CA ASP A 289 -2.95 -8.35 -13.75
C ASP A 289 -2.93 -8.96 -15.15
N GLU A 290 -1.92 -8.63 -15.96
CA GLU A 290 -1.61 -9.28 -17.24
C GLU A 290 -0.10 -9.49 -17.44
N ILE A 291 0.28 -10.54 -18.17
CA ILE A 291 1.67 -10.76 -18.59
C ILE A 291 1.66 -10.93 -20.10
N TRP A 292 2.31 -10.02 -20.83
CA TRP A 292 2.30 -9.95 -22.30
C TRP A 292 0.91 -9.78 -22.94
N GLY A 293 0.00 -9.11 -22.24
CA GLY A 293 -1.38 -8.88 -22.67
C GLY A 293 -2.33 -10.07 -22.45
N ASP A 294 -1.85 -11.16 -21.86
CA ASP A 294 -2.67 -12.27 -21.41
C ASP A 294 -3.02 -12.09 -19.92
N PRO A 295 -4.30 -12.21 -19.53
CA PRO A 295 -4.74 -11.91 -18.17
C PRO A 295 -4.27 -12.98 -17.17
N VAL A 296 -3.86 -12.56 -15.98
CA VAL A 296 -3.57 -13.44 -14.84
C VAL A 296 -4.88 -13.79 -14.14
N ILE A 297 -5.20 -15.09 -14.06
CA ILE A 297 -6.47 -15.58 -13.55
C ILE A 297 -6.35 -16.38 -12.25
N GLY A 298 -5.14 -16.77 -11.86
CA GLY A 298 -4.91 -17.60 -10.68
C GLY A 298 -3.46 -17.59 -10.23
N ILE A 299 -3.23 -18.11 -9.03
CA ILE A 299 -1.92 -18.19 -8.39
C ILE A 299 -1.76 -19.60 -7.83
N ALA A 300 -0.68 -20.27 -8.22
CA ALA A 300 -0.42 -21.66 -7.88
C ALA A 300 0.22 -21.83 -6.50
N ASP A 301 0.30 -23.09 -6.06
CA ASP A 301 0.78 -23.48 -4.75
C ASP A 301 2.19 -22.95 -4.49
N ASN A 302 2.43 -22.47 -3.27
CA ASN A 302 3.71 -21.90 -2.82
C ASN A 302 4.23 -20.69 -3.61
N ALA A 303 3.47 -20.15 -4.58
CA ALA A 303 3.97 -19.10 -5.47
C ALA A 303 4.33 -17.80 -4.74
N LEU A 304 3.76 -17.55 -3.55
CA LEU A 304 3.96 -16.34 -2.73
C LEU A 304 4.63 -16.64 -1.38
N ASN A 305 5.26 -17.81 -1.26
CA ASN A 305 6.03 -18.19 -0.07
C ASN A 305 7.25 -17.26 0.10
N THR A 306 7.54 -16.84 1.34
CA THR A 306 8.69 -15.99 1.68
C THR A 306 9.69 -16.63 2.64
N TYR A 307 9.54 -17.92 2.95
CA TYR A 307 10.43 -18.68 3.84
C TYR A 307 11.91 -18.52 3.50
N GLU A 308 12.25 -18.45 2.21
CA GLU A 308 13.64 -18.31 1.72
C GLU A 308 14.12 -16.84 1.62
N MET A 309 13.30 -15.85 2.00
CA MET A 309 13.72 -14.46 2.03
C MET A 309 14.63 -14.20 3.25
N TYR A 310 15.90 -13.89 2.97
CA TYR A 310 16.89 -13.59 4.03
C TYR A 310 16.89 -12.11 4.45
N TYR A 311 15.99 -11.29 3.91
CA TYR A 311 15.93 -9.86 4.15
C TYR A 311 14.97 -9.54 5.30
N GLU A 312 15.34 -8.60 6.18
CA GLU A 312 14.50 -8.13 7.30
C GLU A 312 13.43 -7.10 6.87
N HIS A 313 13.16 -6.98 5.56
CA HIS A 313 12.21 -6.01 5.03
C HIS A 313 10.83 -6.64 4.87
N SER A 314 9.82 -5.93 5.36
CA SER A 314 8.42 -6.26 5.15
C SER A 314 7.84 -5.46 3.98
N PHE A 315 6.75 -5.97 3.40
CA PHE A 315 6.07 -5.32 2.28
C PHE A 315 4.54 -5.54 2.33
N THR A 316 3.82 -4.73 1.56
CA THR A 316 2.40 -4.94 1.23
C THR A 316 2.30 -5.72 -0.07
N LEU A 317 1.52 -6.80 -0.07
CA LEU A 317 1.26 -7.62 -1.26
C LEU A 317 -0.10 -7.29 -1.85
N VAL A 318 -0.14 -6.94 -3.13
CA VAL A 318 -1.39 -6.67 -3.84
C VAL A 318 -1.68 -7.77 -4.83
N ILE A 319 -2.76 -8.52 -4.57
CA ILE A 319 -3.31 -9.46 -5.53
C ILE A 319 -4.19 -8.67 -6.53
N PRO A 320 -3.91 -8.73 -7.84
CA PRO A 320 -4.54 -7.88 -8.83
C PRO A 320 -5.97 -8.30 -9.18
N GLU A 321 -6.78 -7.34 -9.61
CA GLU A 321 -8.08 -7.62 -10.24
C GLU A 321 -7.91 -8.55 -11.46
N GLY A 322 -8.85 -9.46 -11.66
CA GLY A 322 -8.77 -10.50 -12.68
C GLY A 322 -8.37 -11.87 -12.11
N VAL A 323 -7.61 -11.91 -11.01
CA VAL A 323 -7.31 -13.15 -10.28
C VAL A 323 -8.60 -13.68 -9.64
N LYS A 324 -8.93 -14.94 -9.95
CA LYS A 324 -10.20 -15.58 -9.57
C LYS A 324 -10.06 -16.59 -8.45
N TRP A 325 -8.92 -17.25 -8.36
CA TRP A 325 -8.67 -18.36 -7.44
C TRP A 325 -7.21 -18.42 -7.00
N LEU A 326 -6.99 -19.02 -5.84
CA LEU A 326 -5.69 -19.36 -5.27
C LEU A 326 -5.62 -20.88 -5.09
N SER A 327 -4.47 -21.48 -5.36
CA SER A 327 -4.19 -22.86 -5.00
C SER A 327 -3.98 -23.03 -3.49
N ASP A 328 -3.99 -24.28 -3.05
CA ASP A 328 -3.60 -24.66 -1.69
C ASP A 328 -2.18 -24.12 -1.39
N ASP A 329 -1.93 -23.69 -0.15
CA ASP A 329 -0.61 -23.25 0.33
C ASP A 329 0.04 -22.06 -0.42
N VAL A 330 -0.73 -21.27 -1.18
CA VAL A 330 -0.22 -20.08 -1.90
C VAL A 330 0.59 -19.15 -1.00
N PHE A 331 0.14 -18.89 0.23
CA PHE A 331 0.80 -18.00 1.20
C PHE A 331 1.56 -18.75 2.29
N TRP A 332 1.87 -20.03 2.10
CA TRP A 332 2.60 -20.79 3.12
C TRP A 332 3.89 -20.07 3.51
N CYS A 333 4.07 -19.81 4.81
CA CYS A 333 5.22 -19.08 5.35
C CYS A 333 5.46 -17.69 4.71
N CYS A 334 4.41 -17.01 4.26
CA CYS A 334 4.47 -15.62 3.78
C CYS A 334 4.56 -14.64 4.97
N HIS A 335 5.71 -14.64 5.64
CA HIS A 335 5.94 -13.93 6.90
C HIS A 335 6.55 -12.53 6.73
N ASN A 336 7.02 -12.19 5.53
CA ASN A 336 7.51 -10.84 5.20
C ASN A 336 6.39 -9.91 4.72
N ALA A 337 5.20 -10.43 4.41
CA ALA A 337 4.06 -9.58 4.10
C ALA A 337 3.50 -9.00 5.40
N ASP A 338 3.45 -7.67 5.52
CA ASP A 338 2.76 -6.99 6.64
C ASP A 338 1.29 -6.77 6.32
N ALA A 339 0.95 -6.64 5.05
CA ALA A 339 -0.42 -6.55 4.57
C ALA A 339 -0.61 -7.30 3.26
N ILE A 340 -1.79 -7.92 3.08
CA ILE A 340 -2.19 -8.56 1.82
C ILE A 340 -3.55 -8.02 1.38
N TYR A 341 -3.61 -7.51 0.16
CA TYR A 341 -4.82 -7.03 -0.47
C TYR A 341 -5.42 -8.08 -1.41
N PHE A 342 -6.71 -8.35 -1.26
CA PHE A 342 -7.49 -9.24 -2.11
C PHE A 342 -8.49 -8.48 -3.00
N PRO A 343 -8.53 -8.78 -4.31
CA PRO A 343 -9.40 -8.10 -5.28
C PRO A 343 -10.86 -8.56 -5.17
N ALA A 344 -11.76 -7.82 -5.78
CA ALA A 344 -13.18 -8.18 -5.86
C ALA A 344 -13.42 -9.41 -6.76
N SER A 345 -12.53 -9.65 -7.74
CA SER A 345 -12.56 -10.81 -8.62
C SER A 345 -12.22 -12.14 -7.91
N LEU A 346 -11.57 -12.09 -6.74
CA LEU A 346 -11.14 -13.30 -6.04
C LEU A 346 -12.34 -14.01 -5.42
N THR A 347 -12.63 -15.20 -5.94
CA THR A 347 -13.79 -16.00 -5.57
C THR A 347 -13.44 -17.31 -4.88
N GLU A 348 -12.17 -17.65 -4.69
CA GLU A 348 -11.76 -18.90 -4.05
C GLU A 348 -10.43 -18.74 -3.32
N ILE A 349 -10.48 -18.93 -2.00
CA ILE A 349 -9.36 -18.96 -1.05
C ILE A 349 -9.48 -20.33 -0.38
N PRO A 350 -8.52 -21.24 -0.59
CA PRO A 350 -8.52 -22.53 0.07
C PRO A 350 -8.40 -22.40 1.58
N GLU A 351 -9.03 -23.32 2.32
CA GLU A 351 -8.85 -23.37 3.77
C GLU A 351 -7.42 -23.82 4.10
N GLY A 352 -6.78 -23.18 5.07
CA GLY A 352 -5.41 -23.50 5.50
C GLY A 352 -4.29 -22.89 4.65
N CYS A 353 -4.58 -22.10 3.60
CA CYS A 353 -3.53 -21.53 2.74
C CYS A 353 -2.67 -20.41 3.39
N PHE A 354 -2.89 -20.12 4.69
CA PHE A 354 -2.29 -19.02 5.44
C PHE A 354 -1.44 -19.48 6.63
N ASP A 355 -0.98 -20.73 6.61
CA ASP A 355 -0.09 -21.25 7.64
C ASP A 355 1.19 -20.40 7.73
N HIS A 356 1.51 -19.97 8.96
CA HIS A 356 2.57 -19.01 9.30
C HIS A 356 2.51 -17.66 8.55
N VAL A 357 1.30 -17.13 8.33
CA VAL A 357 1.08 -15.76 7.82
C VAL A 357 0.65 -14.82 8.94
N HIS A 358 1.33 -13.68 9.08
CA HIS A 358 1.06 -12.67 10.12
C HIS A 358 0.58 -11.31 9.56
N ALA A 359 0.24 -11.26 8.27
CA ALA A 359 -0.17 -10.04 7.61
C ALA A 359 -1.58 -9.58 8.03
N GLU A 360 -1.81 -8.27 8.01
CA GLU A 360 -3.16 -7.71 7.97
C GLU A 360 -3.79 -7.93 6.59
N PHE A 361 -5.08 -8.23 6.56
CA PHE A 361 -5.79 -8.49 5.29
C PHE A 361 -6.77 -7.38 4.97
N ILE A 362 -6.77 -6.99 3.70
CA ILE A 362 -7.67 -6.01 3.13
C ILE A 362 -8.42 -6.70 2.00
N VAL A 363 -9.75 -6.72 2.05
CA VAL A 363 -10.60 -7.28 0.99
C VAL A 363 -11.34 -6.16 0.31
N ALA A 364 -11.33 -6.15 -1.03
CA ALA A 364 -12.09 -5.21 -1.84
C ALA A 364 -13.56 -5.11 -1.40
N GLU A 365 -14.08 -3.90 -1.19
CA GLU A 365 -15.51 -3.71 -0.93
C GLU A 365 -16.36 -4.32 -2.05
N GLY A 366 -17.41 -5.02 -1.63
CA GLY A 366 -18.32 -5.67 -2.56
C GLY A 366 -17.77 -6.95 -3.17
N ASN A 367 -16.61 -7.47 -2.71
CA ASN A 367 -16.20 -8.83 -3.02
C ASN A 367 -17.40 -9.76 -2.75
N PRO A 368 -17.85 -10.58 -3.72
CA PRO A 368 -19.10 -11.32 -3.60
C PRO A 368 -19.04 -12.44 -2.56
N ARG A 369 -17.85 -12.92 -2.20
CA ARG A 369 -17.66 -14.10 -1.35
C ARG A 369 -17.00 -13.79 -0.01
N TYR A 370 -15.99 -12.93 0.03
CA TYR A 370 -15.24 -12.62 1.25
C TYR A 370 -15.61 -11.26 1.84
N GLU A 371 -15.42 -11.13 3.15
CA GLU A 371 -15.44 -9.84 3.84
C GLU A 371 -14.48 -9.87 5.04
N MET A 372 -13.93 -8.72 5.38
CA MET A 372 -13.22 -8.51 6.64
C MET A 372 -14.21 -7.97 7.68
N ARG A 373 -14.21 -8.56 8.87
CA ARG A 373 -15.00 -8.10 10.01
C ARG A 373 -14.11 -8.10 11.25
N ASP A 374 -13.71 -6.93 11.74
CA ASP A 374 -12.91 -6.78 12.96
C ASP A 374 -11.61 -7.63 13.00
N GLY A 375 -10.95 -7.82 11.84
CA GLY A 375 -9.75 -8.67 11.69
C GLY A 375 -10.04 -10.16 11.42
N PHE A 376 -11.30 -10.56 11.26
CA PHE A 376 -11.70 -11.91 10.84
C PHE A 376 -12.02 -11.91 9.34
N LEU A 377 -11.33 -12.75 8.56
CA LEU A 377 -11.68 -13.00 7.15
C LEU A 377 -12.79 -14.05 7.09
N ILE A 378 -13.95 -13.66 6.57
CA ILE A 378 -15.16 -14.50 6.53
C ILE A 378 -15.49 -14.84 5.08
N ASP A 379 -15.62 -16.14 4.78
CA ASP A 379 -16.29 -16.65 3.59
C ASP A 379 -17.81 -16.61 3.83
N LYS A 380 -18.49 -15.63 3.23
CA LYS A 380 -19.94 -15.43 3.35
C LYS A 380 -20.77 -16.55 2.76
N GLN A 381 -20.22 -17.28 1.78
CA GLN A 381 -20.93 -18.37 1.12
C GLN A 381 -20.89 -19.64 1.98
N LYS A 382 -19.73 -19.94 2.58
CA LYS A 382 -19.57 -21.05 3.52
C LYS A 382 -20.04 -20.70 4.94
N ASP A 383 -20.23 -19.42 5.23
CA ASP A 383 -20.44 -18.89 6.58
C ASP A 383 -19.35 -19.39 7.53
N ALA A 384 -18.10 -19.12 7.13
CA ALA A 384 -16.91 -19.67 7.77
C ALA A 384 -15.84 -18.59 7.99
N ILE A 385 -15.16 -18.64 9.13
CA ILE A 385 -13.89 -17.91 9.31
C ILE A 385 -12.82 -18.72 8.57
N VAL A 386 -12.08 -18.10 7.66
CA VAL A 386 -11.01 -18.76 6.91
C VAL A 386 -9.62 -18.28 7.31
N TYR A 387 -9.52 -17.11 7.97
CA TYR A 387 -8.28 -16.57 8.52
C TYR A 387 -8.56 -15.51 9.59
N THR A 388 -7.57 -15.26 10.44
CA THR A 388 -7.56 -14.20 11.45
C THR A 388 -6.31 -13.35 11.28
N THR A 389 -6.46 -12.03 11.28
CA THR A 389 -5.34 -11.07 11.24
C THR A 389 -4.89 -10.70 12.66
N PRO A 390 -3.68 -10.15 12.85
CA PRO A 390 -3.26 -9.65 14.16
C PRO A 390 -4.21 -8.62 14.79
N GLU A 391 -4.94 -7.83 14.01
CA GLU A 391 -5.94 -6.88 14.49
C GLU A 391 -7.08 -7.53 15.30
N CYS A 392 -7.41 -8.80 15.03
CA CYS A 392 -8.51 -9.49 15.72
C CYS A 392 -8.17 -9.92 17.15
N ARG A 393 -6.91 -9.76 17.57
CA ARG A 393 -6.38 -10.22 18.85
C ARG A 393 -7.25 -9.86 20.03
N GLY A 394 -7.79 -10.88 20.69
CA GLY A 394 -8.57 -10.75 21.92
C GLY A 394 -10.01 -10.25 21.70
N LYS A 395 -10.41 -10.06 20.45
CA LYS A 395 -11.79 -9.76 20.09
C LYS A 395 -12.63 -11.05 20.15
N PRO A 396 -13.93 -10.96 20.48
CA PRO A 396 -14.82 -12.13 20.43
C PRO A 396 -14.86 -12.73 19.03
N ILE A 397 -14.82 -14.07 18.95
CA ILE A 397 -14.99 -14.80 17.70
C ILE A 397 -16.40 -14.49 17.15
N PRO A 398 -16.53 -14.06 15.87
CA PRO A 398 -17.83 -13.75 15.30
C PRO A 398 -18.69 -15.00 15.15
N ALA A 399 -20.01 -14.84 15.26
CA ALA A 399 -20.94 -15.94 15.02
C ALA A 399 -20.92 -16.31 13.53
N VAL A 400 -20.45 -17.53 13.25
CA VAL A 400 -20.38 -18.18 11.95
C VAL A 400 -20.77 -19.64 12.12
N ARG A 401 -21.03 -20.38 11.03
CA ARG A 401 -21.31 -21.82 11.09
C ARG A 401 -20.05 -22.66 11.22
N ARG A 402 -18.92 -22.20 10.68
CA ARG A 402 -17.65 -22.95 10.70
C ARG A 402 -16.47 -22.07 11.12
N ILE A 403 -15.63 -22.59 12.01
CA ILE A 403 -14.27 -22.09 12.18
C ILE A 403 -13.39 -22.94 11.27
N GLY A 404 -12.79 -22.35 10.23
CA GLY A 404 -12.06 -23.08 9.20
C GLY A 404 -10.76 -23.68 9.70
N SER A 405 -10.17 -24.57 8.90
CA SER A 405 -8.88 -25.19 9.22
C SER A 405 -7.76 -24.14 9.27
N SER A 406 -6.85 -24.25 10.25
CA SER A 406 -5.73 -23.32 10.50
C SER A 406 -6.12 -21.83 10.43
N SER A 407 -7.34 -21.48 10.86
CA SER A 407 -7.88 -20.13 10.66
C SER A 407 -7.65 -19.18 11.83
N MET A 408 -7.33 -19.69 13.03
CA MET A 408 -7.21 -18.89 14.25
C MET A 408 -5.78 -18.61 14.69
N ASP A 409 -4.80 -18.83 13.80
CA ASP A 409 -3.37 -18.73 14.11
C ASP A 409 -2.94 -17.36 14.66
N ASN A 410 -3.63 -16.26 14.32
CA ASN A 410 -3.29 -14.92 14.85
C ASN A 410 -4.25 -14.40 15.94
N TRP A 411 -5.25 -15.17 16.34
CA TRP A 411 -6.32 -14.69 17.24
C TRP A 411 -5.85 -14.52 18.70
N GLY A 412 -4.92 -15.36 19.16
CA GLY A 412 -4.45 -15.37 20.55
C GLY A 412 -3.69 -14.09 20.95
N THR A 413 -3.84 -13.68 22.21
CA THR A 413 -3.18 -12.48 22.77
C THR A 413 -2.16 -12.79 23.85
N ALA A 414 -2.29 -13.94 24.50
CA ALA A 414 -1.46 -14.37 25.60
C ALA A 414 -1.57 -15.89 25.82
N TRP A 415 -0.57 -16.44 26.48
CA TRP A 415 -0.56 -17.81 26.98
C TRP A 415 -1.71 -18.03 27.98
N GLY A 416 -2.53 -19.07 27.78
CA GLY A 416 -3.62 -19.47 28.66
C GLY A 416 -4.90 -18.64 28.50
N GLN A 417 -5.17 -18.11 27.31
CA GLN A 417 -6.39 -17.34 27.04
C GLN A 417 -7.63 -18.23 26.99
N ASP A 418 -8.70 -17.83 27.68
CA ASP A 418 -10.00 -18.51 27.59
C ASP A 418 -10.62 -18.34 26.19
N VAL A 419 -11.21 -19.42 25.68
CA VAL A 419 -11.88 -19.46 24.39
C VAL A 419 -13.36 -19.70 24.61
N VAL A 420 -14.19 -18.80 24.07
CA VAL A 420 -15.64 -18.98 24.00
C VAL A 420 -16.02 -19.11 22.54
N ILE A 421 -16.34 -20.34 22.13
CA ILE A 421 -16.85 -20.61 20.79
C ILE A 421 -18.32 -20.17 20.75
N PRO A 422 -18.71 -19.27 19.83
CA PRO A 422 -20.04 -18.68 19.83
C PRO A 422 -21.14 -19.67 19.43
N GLU A 423 -22.34 -19.50 19.99
CA GLU A 423 -23.54 -20.23 19.54
C GLU A 423 -23.82 -19.96 18.06
N GLY A 424 -24.16 -21.02 17.33
CA GLY A 424 -24.28 -21.02 15.87
C GLY A 424 -23.13 -21.72 15.16
N VAL A 425 -21.96 -21.87 15.80
CA VAL A 425 -20.86 -22.69 15.28
C VAL A 425 -21.26 -24.16 15.33
N GLU A 426 -21.25 -24.81 14.17
CA GLU A 426 -21.58 -26.22 13.97
C GLU A 426 -20.32 -27.06 13.74
N GLU A 427 -19.24 -26.47 13.23
CA GLU A 427 -18.01 -27.19 12.88
C GLU A 427 -16.76 -26.39 13.26
N ILE A 428 -15.74 -27.09 13.79
CA ILE A 428 -14.41 -26.55 14.05
C ILE A 428 -13.41 -27.37 13.22
N GLY A 429 -12.74 -26.68 12.31
CA GLY A 429 -11.82 -27.22 11.31
C GLY A 429 -10.52 -27.73 11.90
N SER A 430 -9.80 -28.47 11.07
CA SER A 430 -8.54 -29.11 11.47
C SER A 430 -7.50 -28.04 11.83
N PHE A 431 -6.72 -28.26 12.90
CA PHE A 431 -5.69 -27.32 13.37
C PHE A 431 -6.19 -25.91 13.72
N ALA A 432 -7.51 -25.69 13.86
CA ALA A 432 -8.07 -24.35 14.01
C ALA A 432 -7.41 -23.52 15.13
N PHE A 433 -7.03 -24.12 16.26
CA PHE A 433 -6.36 -23.47 17.39
C PHE A 433 -5.00 -24.10 17.74
N TYR A 434 -4.26 -24.62 16.76
CA TYR A 434 -3.08 -25.46 16.97
C TYR A 434 -1.88 -24.76 17.64
N ASP A 435 -1.65 -23.47 17.40
CA ASP A 435 -0.41 -22.79 17.83
C ASP A 435 -0.48 -22.11 19.22
N TRP A 436 -1.55 -22.34 20.00
CA TRP A 436 -1.82 -21.56 21.21
C TRP A 436 -2.00 -22.38 22.48
N GLU A 437 -1.38 -21.98 23.59
CA GLU A 437 -1.80 -22.46 24.91
C GLU A 437 -3.14 -21.82 25.30
N LEU A 438 -4.18 -22.63 25.40
CA LEU A 438 -5.52 -22.19 25.75
C LEU A 438 -5.80 -22.38 27.25
N GLY A 439 -6.60 -21.48 27.80
CA GLY A 439 -7.17 -21.57 29.14
C GLY A 439 -8.41 -22.47 29.15
N HIS A 440 -9.53 -21.92 29.60
CA HIS A 440 -10.82 -22.60 29.56
C HIS A 440 -11.45 -22.55 28.16
N VAL A 441 -11.91 -23.69 27.63
CA VAL A 441 -12.61 -23.77 26.34
C VAL A 441 -14.10 -24.02 26.57
N THR A 442 -14.94 -23.11 26.08
CA THR A 442 -16.40 -23.23 26.09
C THR A 442 -16.91 -23.57 24.70
N LEU A 443 -17.55 -24.73 24.56
CA LEU A 443 -18.15 -25.21 23.30
C LEU A 443 -19.67 -24.98 23.30
N PRO A 444 -20.29 -24.58 22.17
CA PRO A 444 -21.72 -24.29 22.09
C PRO A 444 -22.57 -25.55 21.85
N GLU A 445 -23.86 -25.49 22.16
CA GLU A 445 -24.82 -26.59 21.92
C GLU A 445 -25.20 -26.75 20.43
N SER A 446 -24.78 -25.83 19.56
CA SER A 446 -24.87 -25.98 18.11
C SER A 446 -23.80 -26.90 17.52
N LEU A 447 -22.69 -27.15 18.24
CA LEU A 447 -21.51 -27.83 17.71
C LEU A 447 -21.80 -29.30 17.38
N ARG A 448 -21.41 -29.73 16.18
CA ARG A 448 -21.61 -31.09 15.64
C ARG A 448 -20.30 -31.82 15.38
N LEU A 449 -19.29 -31.11 14.87
CA LEU A 449 -18.04 -31.69 14.41
C LEU A 449 -16.83 -30.93 14.98
N ILE A 450 -15.89 -31.68 15.52
CA ILE A 450 -14.55 -31.19 15.89
C ILE A 450 -13.55 -32.00 15.07
N GLU A 451 -12.82 -31.33 14.19
CA GLU A 451 -11.90 -31.99 13.27
C GLU A 451 -10.52 -32.28 13.88
N THR A 452 -9.70 -32.93 13.06
CA THR A 452 -8.37 -33.44 13.41
C THR A 452 -7.51 -32.30 13.98
N GLU A 453 -6.98 -32.49 15.17
CA GLU A 453 -6.04 -31.54 15.80
C GLU A 453 -6.58 -30.11 16.02
N ALA A 454 -7.90 -29.91 15.99
CA ALA A 454 -8.54 -28.59 16.19
C ALA A 454 -8.09 -27.86 17.46
N PHE A 455 -7.88 -28.60 18.56
CA PHE A 455 -7.38 -28.13 19.85
C PHE A 455 -6.19 -29.00 20.31
N CYS A 456 -5.23 -29.27 19.41
CA CYS A 456 -4.03 -30.05 19.72
C CYS A 456 -3.01 -29.26 20.57
N VAL A 457 -3.48 -28.71 21.69
CA VAL A 457 -2.74 -27.81 22.57
C VAL A 457 -2.98 -28.19 24.02
N VAL A 458 -2.08 -27.76 24.91
CA VAL A 458 -2.20 -28.08 26.33
C VAL A 458 -3.36 -27.29 26.94
N ILE A 459 -4.45 -28.00 27.25
CA ILE A 459 -5.61 -27.47 27.98
C ILE A 459 -5.66 -28.15 29.35
N THR A 460 -5.51 -27.38 30.41
CA THR A 460 -5.45 -27.93 31.78
C THR A 460 -6.82 -27.98 32.47
N GLU A 461 -7.77 -27.16 32.01
CA GLU A 461 -9.14 -27.15 32.54
C GLU A 461 -10.05 -28.15 31.81
N PRO A 462 -11.04 -28.76 32.50
CA PRO A 462 -11.93 -29.71 31.84
C PRO A 462 -12.75 -29.09 30.70
N VAL A 463 -12.67 -29.68 29.51
CA VAL A 463 -13.50 -29.30 28.36
C VAL A 463 -14.77 -30.15 28.35
N VAL A 464 -15.93 -29.48 28.42
CA VAL A 464 -17.23 -30.15 28.32
C VAL A 464 -17.58 -30.34 26.85
N ILE A 465 -17.72 -31.59 26.41
CA ILE A 465 -18.19 -31.92 25.06
C ILE A 465 -19.73 -31.93 25.08
N PRO A 466 -20.40 -30.99 24.38
CA PRO A 466 -21.86 -30.88 24.37
C PRO A 466 -22.55 -32.11 23.77
N ALA A 467 -23.80 -32.34 24.14
CA ALA A 467 -24.54 -33.53 23.71
C ALA A 467 -24.88 -33.51 22.21
N SER A 468 -24.76 -32.33 21.59
CA SER A 468 -24.94 -32.09 20.17
C SER A 468 -23.80 -32.63 19.31
N VAL A 469 -22.60 -32.83 19.87
CA VAL A 469 -21.40 -33.24 19.13
C VAL A 469 -21.56 -34.68 18.65
N GLU A 470 -21.54 -34.84 17.35
CA GLU A 470 -21.73 -36.11 16.64
C GLU A 470 -20.39 -36.81 16.41
N LEU A 471 -19.36 -36.05 16.02
CA LEU A 471 -18.03 -36.57 15.69
C LEU A 471 -16.92 -35.71 16.29
N VAL A 472 -16.01 -36.36 16.99
CA VAL A 472 -14.70 -35.83 17.39
C VAL A 472 -13.64 -36.62 16.63
N GLN A 473 -12.96 -35.98 15.69
CA GLN A 473 -11.92 -36.62 14.89
C GLN A 473 -10.66 -36.90 15.71
N ARG A 474 -9.80 -37.77 15.17
CA ARG A 474 -8.58 -38.22 15.84
C ARG A 474 -7.69 -37.02 16.18
N GLY A 475 -7.17 -36.99 17.40
CA GLY A 475 -6.28 -35.93 17.87
C GLY A 475 -6.93 -34.55 18.03
N ALA A 476 -8.25 -34.42 17.90
CA ALA A 476 -8.96 -33.14 18.06
C ALA A 476 -8.60 -32.39 19.36
N PHE A 477 -8.27 -33.12 20.43
CA PHE A 477 -7.73 -32.58 21.67
C PHE A 477 -6.38 -33.25 21.96
N PHE A 478 -5.46 -32.50 22.58
CA PHE A 478 -4.23 -33.06 23.12
C PHE A 478 -4.55 -34.13 24.17
N TYR A 479 -3.77 -35.23 24.21
CA TYR A 479 -4.09 -36.43 25.00
C TYR A 479 -4.22 -36.18 26.52
N GLU A 480 -3.57 -35.14 27.05
CA GLU A 480 -3.69 -34.76 28.48
C GLU A 480 -4.93 -33.91 28.79
N THR A 481 -5.73 -33.54 27.79
CA THR A 481 -6.91 -32.68 27.98
C THR A 481 -8.00 -33.42 28.74
N PRO A 482 -8.46 -32.92 29.90
CA PRO A 482 -9.53 -33.55 30.63
C PRO A 482 -10.88 -33.32 29.93
N LEU A 483 -11.47 -34.35 29.34
CA LEU A 483 -12.77 -34.26 28.66
C LEU A 483 -13.94 -34.70 29.55
N ILE A 484 -15.02 -33.93 29.54
CA ILE A 484 -16.32 -34.29 30.14
C ILE A 484 -17.31 -34.50 28.99
N VAL A 485 -17.54 -35.76 28.63
CA VAL A 485 -18.48 -36.14 27.56
C VAL A 485 -19.90 -36.22 28.12
N THR A 486 -20.83 -35.47 27.53
CA THR A 486 -22.21 -35.35 28.05
C THR A 486 -23.21 -36.28 27.35
N SER A 487 -22.84 -36.92 26.24
CA SER A 487 -23.67 -37.87 25.50
C SER A 487 -22.91 -39.14 25.10
N ASP A 488 -23.53 -40.30 25.29
CA ASP A 488 -23.02 -41.60 24.82
C ASP A 488 -23.09 -41.76 23.30
N SER A 489 -23.76 -40.83 22.59
CA SER A 489 -23.89 -40.85 21.13
C SER A 489 -22.71 -40.18 20.41
N THR A 490 -21.84 -39.47 21.12
CA THR A 490 -20.69 -38.80 20.52
C THR A 490 -19.68 -39.83 20.02
N HIS A 491 -19.38 -39.82 18.73
CA HIS A 491 -18.39 -40.71 18.13
C HIS A 491 -16.99 -40.10 18.22
N PHE A 492 -16.05 -40.82 18.82
CA PHE A 492 -14.63 -40.48 18.81
C PHE A 492 -13.93 -41.33 17.76
N GLU A 493 -13.33 -40.69 16.77
CA GLU A 493 -12.69 -41.36 15.65
C GLU A 493 -11.55 -42.28 16.11
N THR A 494 -11.62 -43.53 15.69
CA THR A 494 -10.59 -44.54 15.97
C THR A 494 -9.41 -44.39 15.02
N ALA A 495 -8.23 -44.88 15.40
CA ALA A 495 -7.06 -44.87 14.52
C ALA A 495 -7.31 -45.57 13.17
N GLY A 496 -8.11 -46.64 13.14
CA GLY A 496 -8.47 -47.33 11.90
C GLY A 496 -9.45 -46.56 11.02
N GLU A 497 -10.36 -45.79 11.61
CA GLU A 497 -11.25 -44.88 10.87
C GLU A 497 -10.47 -43.71 10.28
N TYR A 498 -9.54 -43.13 11.06
CA TYR A 498 -8.60 -42.11 10.60
C TYR A 498 -7.77 -42.61 9.41
N GLU A 499 -7.11 -43.78 9.54
CA GLU A 499 -6.29 -44.35 8.46
C GLU A 499 -7.13 -44.64 7.21
N SER A 500 -8.38 -45.06 7.39
CA SER A 500 -9.31 -45.28 6.28
C SER A 500 -9.74 -43.98 5.58
N ARG A 501 -9.89 -42.89 6.33
CA ARG A 501 -10.28 -41.56 5.83
C ARG A 501 -9.12 -40.85 5.14
N VAL A 502 -7.94 -40.89 5.74
CA VAL A 502 -6.77 -40.07 5.37
C VAL A 502 -5.76 -40.85 4.52
N GLY A 503 -5.73 -42.18 4.61
CA GLY A 503 -4.88 -43.05 3.78
C GLY A 503 -3.51 -43.37 4.36
N TYR A 504 -3.21 -42.93 5.58
CA TYR A 504 -1.98 -43.25 6.32
C TYR A 504 -2.26 -43.35 7.84
N PRO A 505 -1.44 -44.13 8.59
CA PRO A 505 -1.67 -44.33 10.02
C PRO A 505 -1.47 -43.04 10.82
N TRP A 506 -2.13 -42.98 11.99
CA TRP A 506 -1.93 -41.93 12.98
C TRP A 506 -0.54 -42.04 13.63
N TRP A 507 0.16 -40.91 13.77
CA TRP A 507 1.52 -40.86 14.34
C TRP A 507 1.58 -40.28 15.76
N GLY A 508 0.48 -39.71 16.28
CA GLY A 508 0.39 -39.22 17.65
C GLY A 508 0.12 -40.33 18.67
N ASP A 509 0.14 -39.96 19.95
CA ASP A 509 -0.11 -40.90 21.05
C ASP A 509 -1.51 -41.55 20.96
N GLU A 510 -1.61 -42.82 21.39
CA GLU A 510 -2.81 -43.65 21.19
C GLU A 510 -3.95 -43.43 22.22
N GLU A 511 -3.64 -42.82 23.37
CA GLU A 511 -4.48 -42.81 24.59
C GLU A 511 -5.55 -41.71 24.64
#